data_AF-A0A396AE72-F1
#
_entry.id   AF-A0A396AE72-F1
#
_cell.length_a   1.000
_cell.length_b   1.000
_cell.length_c   1.000
_cell.angle_alpha   90.00
_cell.angle_beta   90.00
_cell.angle_gamma   90.00
#
_symmetry.space_group_name_H-M   'P 1'
#
loop_
_entity.id
_entity.type
_entity.pdbx_description
1 polymer ?
#
loop_
_entity_poly.entity_id
_entity_poly.type
_entity_poly.pdbx_seq_one_letter_code
_entity_poly.pdbx_strand_id
1 'polypeptide(L)'
;MITTARQLKDLIRNLSKKKSADAQILMRNYMMERFLERISLSEYKNQFILKGGMLVAAMVGLDARATMDLDATIKGTNVSVEDV
;
A
#
# COMPACT_ATOMS: atom_id res chain seq x y z
N MET A 1 13.42 -15.73 -4.20
CA MET A 1 12.82 -15.10 -3.01
C MET A 1 13.56 -13.79 -2.75
N ILE A 2 12.87 -12.67 -2.57
CA ILE A 2 13.51 -11.39 -2.21
C ILE A 2 13.71 -11.40 -0.70
N THR A 3 14.95 -11.35 -0.24
CA THR A 3 15.29 -11.45 1.20
C THR A 3 15.96 -10.19 1.74
N THR A 4 16.36 -9.27 0.87
CA THR A 4 17.04 -8.02 1.24
C THR A 4 16.39 -6.80 0.62
N ALA A 5 16.51 -5.66 1.29
CA ALA A 5 16.07 -4.37 0.77
C ALA A 5 16.77 -3.99 -0.55
N ARG A 6 18.03 -4.42 -0.74
CA ARG A 6 18.78 -4.19 -1.97
C ARG A 6 18.16 -4.93 -3.15
N GLN A 7 17.86 -6.21 -3.00
CA GLN A 7 17.20 -7.00 -4.05
C GLN A 7 15.85 -6.41 -4.44
N LEU A 8 15.07 -5.90 -3.47
CA LEU A 8 13.81 -5.22 -3.75
C LEU A 8 14.02 -3.94 -4.56
N LYS A 9 14.96 -3.08 -4.15
CA LYS A 9 15.29 -1.83 -4.86
C LYS A 9 15.78 -2.09 -6.28
N ASP A 10 16.62 -3.12 -6.47
CA ASP A 10 17.10 -3.52 -7.78
C ASP A 10 15.97 -4.03 -8.68
N LEU A 11 15.04 -4.84 -8.14
CA LEU A 11 13.86 -5.28 -8.87
C LEU A 11 12.99 -4.09 -9.32
N ILE A 12 12.70 -3.16 -8.42
CA ILE A 12 11.89 -1.97 -8.72
C ILE A 12 12.56 -1.11 -9.79
N ARG A 13 13.88 -0.91 -9.71
CA ARG A 13 14.65 -0.16 -10.70
C ARG A 13 14.58 -0.82 -12.08
N ASN A 14 14.67 -2.15 -12.15
CA ASN A 14 14.56 -2.88 -13.42
C ASN A 14 13.14 -2.82 -14.00
N LEU A 15 12.12 -2.92 -13.14
CA LEU A 15 10.72 -2.78 -13.55
C LEU A 15 10.38 -1.38 -14.05
N SER A 16 10.90 -0.35 -13.38
CA SER A 16 10.75 1.06 -13.78
C SER A 16 11.23 1.27 -15.22
N LYS A 17 12.42 0.76 -15.55
CA LYS A 17 12.97 0.82 -16.92
C LYS A 17 12.11 0.06 -17.94
N LYS A 18 11.63 -1.14 -17.58
CA LYS A 18 10.84 -1.99 -18.48
C LYS A 18 9.46 -1.39 -18.79
N LYS A 19 8.84 -0.76 -17.80
CA LYS A 19 7.47 -0.22 -17.89
C LYS A 19 7.42 1.27 -18.20
N SER A 20 8.56 1.94 -18.37
CA SER A 20 8.65 3.41 -18.47
C SER A 20 7.87 4.13 -17.35
N ALA A 21 7.91 3.55 -16.15
CA ALA A 21 7.19 4.02 -14.97
C ALA A 21 8.17 4.54 -13.92
N ASP A 22 7.75 5.52 -13.12
CA ASP A 22 8.59 6.08 -12.06
C ASP A 22 8.89 5.05 -10.95
N ALA A 23 10.17 4.89 -10.60
CA ALA A 23 10.62 3.90 -9.62
C ALA A 23 10.10 4.19 -8.20
N GLN A 24 9.89 5.46 -7.83
CA GLN A 24 9.32 5.82 -6.54
C GLN A 24 7.83 5.47 -6.48
N ILE A 25 7.09 5.68 -7.58
CA ILE A 25 5.69 5.24 -7.70
C ILE A 25 5.60 3.72 -7.50
N LEU A 26 6.45 2.96 -8.18
CA LEU A 26 6.47 1.49 -8.04
C LEU A 26 6.80 1.04 -6.62
N MET A 27 7.79 1.67 -5.97
CA MET A 27 8.13 1.37 -4.58
C MET A 27 6.97 1.68 -3.63
N ARG A 28 6.30 2.82 -3.81
CA ARG A 28 5.17 3.24 -3.00
C ARG A 28 3.99 2.28 -3.16
N ASN A 29 3.60 1.96 -4.39
CA ASN A 29 2.51 1.03 -4.65
C ASN A 29 2.81 -0.34 -4.04
N TYR A 30 4.04 -0.84 -4.22
CA TYR A 30 4.48 -2.08 -3.59
C TYR A 30 4.33 -2.02 -2.06
N MET A 31 4.82 -0.97 -1.42
CA MET A 31 4.72 -0.83 0.04
C MET A 31 3.25 -0.83 0.51
N MET A 32 2.39 -0.07 -0.17
CA MET A 32 0.97 0.02 0.15
C MET A 32 0.26 -1.33 -0.01
N GLU A 33 0.49 -2.05 -1.10
CA GLU A 33 -0.07 -3.39 -1.32
C GLU A 33 0.41 -4.39 -0.26
N ARG A 34 1.70 -4.38 0.09
CA ARG A 34 2.25 -5.23 1.15
C ARG A 34 1.66 -4.91 2.52
N PHE A 35 1.36 -3.64 2.79
CA PHE A 35 0.70 -3.23 4.03
C PHE A 35 -0.74 -3.74 4.09
N LEU A 36 -1.51 -3.56 3.02
CA LEU A 36 -2.89 -4.06 2.94
C LEU A 36 -2.96 -5.59 3.04
N GLU A 37 -2.04 -6.32 2.41
CA GLU A 37 -1.95 -7.78 2.54
C GLU A 37 -1.73 -8.19 4.01
N ARG A 38 -0.87 -7.48 4.75
CA ARG A 38 -0.65 -7.79 6.17
C ARG A 38 -1.90 -7.51 7.00
N ILE A 39 -2.62 -6.42 6.75
CA ILE A 39 -3.88 -6.13 7.43
C ILE A 39 -4.89 -7.25 7.15
N SER A 40 -5.05 -7.66 5.89
CA SER A 40 -6.05 -8.68 5.51
C SER A 40 -5.79 -10.05 6.13
N LEU A 41 -4.52 -10.37 6.39
CA LEU A 41 -4.08 -11.60 7.07
C LEU A 41 -4.01 -11.47 8.61
N SER A 42 -4.14 -10.26 9.14
CA SER A 42 -4.05 -10.01 10.59
C SER A 42 -5.38 -10.24 11.32
N GLU A 43 -5.31 -10.30 12.65
CA GLU A 43 -6.49 -10.25 13.53
C GLU A 43 -7.31 -8.95 13.37
N TYR A 44 -6.70 -7.88 12.85
CA TYR A 44 -7.33 -6.58 12.65
C TYR A 44 -8.08 -6.45 11.33
N LYS A 45 -8.13 -7.49 10.48
CA LYS A 45 -8.73 -7.42 9.13
C LYS A 45 -10.17 -6.87 9.10
N ASN A 46 -10.95 -7.11 10.15
CA ASN A 46 -12.33 -6.67 10.26
C ASN A 46 -12.48 -5.29 10.94
N GLN A 47 -11.39 -4.72 11.46
CA GLN A 47 -11.35 -3.43 12.14
C GLN A 47 -10.99 -2.30 11.18
N PHE A 48 -10.37 -2.59 10.03
CA PHE A 48 -10.01 -1.58 9.02
C PHE A 48 -11.01 -1.56 7.85
N ILE A 49 -11.51 -0.38 7.51
CA ILE A 49 -12.26 -0.10 6.28
C ILE A 49 -11.37 0.72 5.36
N LEU A 50 -10.97 0.14 4.22
CA LEU A 50 -10.22 0.83 3.17
C LEU A 50 -11.13 1.82 2.44
N LYS A 51 -10.63 3.03 2.17
CA LYS A 51 -11.32 4.09 1.43
C LYS A 51 -10.34 4.91 0.59
N GLY A 52 -10.82 6.03 0.03
CA GLY A 52 -9.98 7.02 -0.62
C GLY A 52 -9.44 6.61 -2.00
N GLY A 53 -8.40 7.31 -2.44
CA GLY A 53 -7.87 7.19 -3.80
C GLY A 53 -7.28 5.81 -4.10
N MET A 54 -6.77 5.11 -3.09
CA MET A 54 -6.14 3.79 -3.27
C MET A 54 -7.18 2.73 -3.63
N LEU A 55 -8.35 2.77 -2.99
CA LEU A 55 -9.45 1.88 -3.32
C LEU A 55 -9.93 2.09 -4.76
N VAL A 56 -10.09 3.36 -5.16
CA VAL A 56 -10.52 3.71 -6.52
C VAL A 56 -9.49 3.25 -7.56
N ALA A 57 -8.20 3.45 -7.30
CA ALA A 57 -7.13 3.00 -8.18
C ALA A 57 -7.14 1.47 -8.35
N ALA A 58 -7.33 0.72 -7.26
CA ALA A 58 -7.43 -0.75 -7.30
C ALA A 58 -8.68 -1.24 -8.07
N MET A 59 -9.79 -0.52 -8.00
CA MET A 59 -11.04 -0.90 -8.69
C MET A 59 -11.06 -0.56 -10.19
N VAL A 60 -10.49 0.59 -10.57
CA VAL A 60 -10.64 1.14 -11.93
C VAL A 60 -9.39 0.93 -12.78
N GLY A 61 -8.27 0.49 -12.19
CA GLY A 61 -7.02 0.26 -12.92
C GLY A 61 -6.44 1.56 -13.50
N LEU A 62 -6.74 2.70 -12.87
CA LEU A 62 -6.23 3.98 -13.31
C LEU A 62 -4.71 4.04 -13.07
N ASP A 63 -3.94 4.15 -14.16
CA ASP A 63 -2.53 4.57 -14.15
C ASP A 63 -2.36 6.05 -13.69
N ALA A 64 -3.47 6.69 -13.29
CA ALA A 64 -3.56 8.12 -13.10
C ALA A 64 -3.35 8.51 -11.64
N ARG A 65 -2.18 9.12 -11.39
CA ARG A 65 -1.81 9.87 -10.18
C ARG A 65 -1.89 9.05 -8.90
N ALA A 66 -0.74 8.47 -8.56
CA ALA A 66 -0.45 7.83 -7.29
C ALA A 66 -0.94 8.70 -6.12
N THR A 67 -2.11 8.37 -5.59
CA THR A 67 -2.49 8.72 -4.23
C THR A 67 -1.31 8.37 -3.32
N MET A 68 -0.73 9.39 -2.69
CA MET A 68 0.39 9.21 -1.76
C MET A 68 -0.06 8.52 -0.48
N ASP A 69 -1.35 8.63 -0.19
CA ASP A 69 -1.92 8.30 1.10
C ASP A 69 -2.71 7.01 1.03
N LEU A 70 -2.77 6.34 2.19
CA LEU A 70 -3.66 5.23 2.44
C LEU A 70 -4.73 5.72 3.40
N ASP A 71 -5.94 5.90 2.88
CA ASP A 71 -7.07 6.26 3.70
C ASP A 71 -7.75 5.01 4.23
N ALA A 72 -7.74 4.84 5.56
CA ALA A 72 -8.49 3.80 6.24
C ALA A 72 -9.29 4.39 7.40
N THR A 73 -10.40 3.74 7.74
CA THR A 73 -11.14 4.02 8.98
C THR A 73 -11.02 2.81 9.88
N ILE A 74 -10.64 3.02 11.13
CA ILE A 74 -10.66 1.97 12.15
C ILE A 74 -12.04 1.94 12.82
N LYS A 75 -12.58 0.75 13.08
CA LYS A 75 -13.85 0.54 13.75
C LYS A 75 -13.70 -0.51 14.84
N GLY A 76 -14.49 -0.38 15.91
CA GLY A 76 -14.48 -1.35 17.02
C GLY A 76 -13.21 -1.29 17.88
N THR A 77 -12.42 -0.22 17.75
CA THR A 77 -11.22 0.05 18.53
C THR A 77 -11.38 1.41 19.19
N ASN A 78 -11.08 1.50 20.49
CA ASN A 78 -11.00 2.78 21.17
C ASN A 78 -9.70 3.47 20.75
N VAL A 79 -9.81 4.71 20.30
CA VAL A 79 -8.69 5.55 19.83
C VAL A 79 -8.64 6.88 20.58
N SER A 80 -9.18 6.90 21.81
CA SER A 80 -9.06 8.05 22.71
C SER A 80 -7.57 8.31 22.98
N VAL A 81 -7.23 9.57 23.28
CA VAL A 81 -5.84 9.95 23.60
C VAL A 81 -5.35 9.29 24.90
N GLU A 82 -6.28 8.93 25.80
CA GLU A 82 -5.93 8.26 27.05
C GLU A 82 -5.61 6.76 26.87
N ASP A 83 -6.13 6.13 25.82
CA ASP A 83 -6.06 4.69 25.59
C ASP A 83 -5.06 4.28 24.46
N VAL A 84 -4.33 5.23 23.89
CA VAL A 84 -3.38 5.05 22.77
C VAL A 84 -1.92 5.28 23.18
#